data_AF-A0A443QGY9-F1
#
_entry.id   AF-A0A443QGY9-F1
#
_cell.length_a   1.000
_cell.length_b   1.000
_cell.length_c   1.000
_cell.angle_alpha   90.00
_cell.angle_beta   90.00
_cell.angle_gamma   90.00
#
_symmetry.space_group_name_H-M   'P 1'
#
loop_
_entity.id
_entity.type
_entity.pdbx_description
1 polymer ?
#
loop_
_entity_poly.entity_id
_entity_poly.type
_entity_poly.pdbx_seq_one_letter_code
_entity_poly.pdbx_strand_id
1 'polypeptide(L)'
;LITLDEFKRAATANGFPAPDEAKYIALCSQIDKAHFESKQEVAMFLAHVVHETGGYQFKEELACLKEKARKDCRNFYDHKDGIPGKSYHGRGYLQLSQSYNYKAASEALFPSDKKKLIIHPELVASDENIAWSTALWFWKEKVRNQPKVLEFHFGSSTRAINGKIECDGSNQEA
;
A
#
# COMPACT_ATOMS: atom_id res chain seq x y z
N LEU A 1 15.15 11.19 5.61
CA LEU A 1 14.12 11.59 6.61
C LEU A 1 14.05 10.64 7.81
N ILE A 2 14.22 9.33 7.63
CA ILE A 2 14.33 8.34 8.71
C ILE A 2 15.61 7.50 8.53
N THR A 3 16.07 6.88 9.60
CA THR A 3 17.21 5.95 9.64
C THR A 3 16.74 4.49 9.48
N LEU A 4 17.65 3.57 9.16
CA LEU A 4 17.38 2.13 9.11
C LEU A 4 16.85 1.59 10.45
N ASP A 5 17.40 2.12 11.56
CA ASP A 5 17.01 1.75 12.91
C ASP A 5 15.58 2.21 13.24
N GLU A 6 15.22 3.46 12.90
CA GLU A 6 13.83 3.94 13.01
C GLU A 6 12.86 3.12 12.15
N PHE A 7 13.26 2.76 10.92
CA PHE A 7 12.46 1.91 10.03
C PHE A 7 12.23 0.51 10.61
N LYS A 8 13.28 -0.13 11.12
CA LYS A 8 13.15 -1.46 11.77
C LYS A 8 12.30 -1.39 13.02
N ARG A 9 12.48 -0.36 13.86
CA ARG A 9 11.70 -0.17 15.09
C ARG A 9 10.21 0.00 14.84
N ALA A 10 9.80 0.59 13.71
CA ALA A 10 8.38 0.72 13.37
C ALA A 10 7.64 -0.64 13.35
N ALA A 11 8.32 -1.70 12.90
CA ALA A 11 7.79 -3.07 12.97
C ALA A 11 8.02 -3.71 14.34
N THR A 12 9.26 -3.69 14.85
CA THR A 12 9.63 -4.49 16.03
C THR A 12 9.00 -4.01 17.32
N ALA A 13 8.69 -2.71 17.44
CA ALA A 13 7.96 -2.19 18.59
C ALA A 13 6.54 -2.78 18.73
N ASN A 14 5.99 -3.35 17.66
CA ASN A 14 4.68 -3.98 17.62
C ASN A 14 4.75 -5.52 17.62
N GLY A 15 5.91 -6.10 17.97
CA GLY A 15 6.09 -7.56 18.06
C GLY A 15 6.35 -8.28 16.74
N PHE A 16 6.46 -7.54 15.62
CA PHE A 16 6.83 -8.12 14.33
C PHE A 16 8.35 -8.30 14.20
N PRO A 17 8.82 -9.22 13.32
CA PRO A 17 10.22 -9.31 12.97
C PRO A 17 10.75 -8.01 12.35
N ALA A 18 12.06 -7.78 12.48
CA ALA A 18 12.69 -6.65 11.81
C ALA A 18 12.64 -6.83 10.28
N PRO A 19 12.18 -5.83 9.51
CA PRO A 19 12.24 -5.89 8.05
C PRO A 19 13.69 -5.90 7.55
N ASP A 20 13.89 -6.55 6.41
CA ASP A 20 15.16 -6.59 5.69
C ASP A 20 15.63 -5.18 5.32
N GLU A 21 16.93 -4.94 5.40
CA GLU A 21 17.60 -3.73 4.94
C GLU A 21 17.37 -3.45 3.45
N ALA A 22 17.22 -4.47 2.61
CA ALA A 22 16.87 -4.30 1.21
C ALA A 22 15.55 -3.54 1.02
N LYS A 23 14.55 -3.77 1.88
CA LYS A 23 13.28 -3.04 1.86
C LYS A 23 13.49 -1.56 2.21
N TYR A 24 14.37 -1.29 3.18
CA TYR A 24 14.73 0.07 3.55
C TYR A 24 15.46 0.81 2.42
N ILE A 25 16.44 0.17 1.80
CA ILE A 25 17.19 0.75 0.66
C ILE A 25 16.23 1.09 -0.48
N ALA A 26 15.29 0.19 -0.80
CA ALA A 26 14.27 0.44 -1.81
C ALA A 26 13.35 1.60 -1.42
N LEU A 27 12.87 1.67 -0.16
CA LEU A 27 12.12 2.83 0.34
C LEU A 27 12.92 4.13 0.13
N CYS A 28 14.18 4.18 0.55
CA CYS A 28 15.04 5.35 0.39
C CYS A 28 15.18 5.78 -1.07
N SER A 29 15.21 4.84 -2.02
CA SER A 29 15.28 5.16 -3.45
C SER A 29 14.01 5.78 -4.03
N GLN A 30 12.86 5.62 -3.35
CA GLN A 30 11.56 6.09 -3.82
C GLN A 30 10.98 7.24 -2.98
N ILE A 31 11.39 7.36 -1.71
CA ILE A 31 10.73 8.20 -0.70
C ILE A 31 10.67 9.68 -1.08
N ASP A 32 11.68 10.19 -1.78
CA ASP A 32 11.73 11.60 -2.20
C ASP A 32 10.61 11.96 -3.17
N LYS A 33 10.09 10.99 -3.93
CA LYS A 33 8.95 11.19 -4.87
C LYS A 33 7.64 11.49 -4.15
N ALA A 34 7.52 11.08 -2.88
CA ALA A 34 6.36 11.34 -2.05
C ALA A 34 6.37 12.75 -1.42
N HIS A 35 7.54 13.40 -1.37
CA HIS A 35 7.73 14.73 -0.77
C HIS A 35 7.15 14.85 0.65
N PHE A 36 7.43 13.88 1.51
CA PHE A 36 7.04 13.95 2.92
C PHE A 36 7.58 15.23 3.58
N GLU A 37 6.72 15.93 4.32
CA GLU A 37 7.08 17.22 4.94
C GLU A 37 7.67 17.06 6.34
N SER A 38 7.44 15.93 7.00
CA SER A 38 7.90 15.69 8.37
C SER A 38 8.12 14.22 8.71
N LYS A 39 8.89 13.96 9.77
CA LYS A 39 9.00 12.61 10.36
C LYS A 39 7.64 12.09 10.86
N GLN A 40 6.75 12.97 11.28
CA GLN A 40 5.42 12.60 11.76
C GLN A 40 4.55 12.04 10.62
N GLU A 41 4.61 12.64 9.44
CA GLU A 41 3.92 12.10 8.25
C GLU A 41 4.46 10.71 7.86
N VAL A 42 5.79 10.55 7.87
CA VAL A 42 6.43 9.26 7.60
C VAL A 42 6.02 8.21 8.64
N ALA A 43 5.91 8.59 9.91
CA ALA A 43 5.45 7.68 10.97
C ALA A 43 3.99 7.24 10.74
N MET A 44 3.10 8.15 10.35
CA MET A 44 1.71 7.80 9.99
C MET A 44 1.67 6.83 8.80
N PHE A 45 2.43 7.10 7.74
CA PHE A 45 2.54 6.23 6.58
C PHE A 45 3.06 4.83 6.96
N LEU A 46 4.17 4.74 7.71
CA LEU A 46 4.75 3.46 8.11
C LEU A 46 3.85 2.66 9.05
N ALA A 47 3.07 3.32 9.92
CA ALA A 47 2.09 2.64 10.76
C ALA A 47 1.05 1.88 9.93
N HIS A 48 0.53 2.51 8.87
CA HIS A 48 -0.36 1.84 7.92
C HIS A 48 0.35 0.73 7.16
N VAL A 49 1.59 0.95 6.70
CA VAL A 49 2.36 -0.11 6.03
C VAL A 49 2.52 -1.34 6.93
N VAL A 50 2.84 -1.14 8.21
CA VAL A 50 2.97 -2.24 9.18
C VAL A 50 1.63 -2.97 9.35
N HIS A 51 0.52 -2.24 9.46
CA HIS A 51 -0.82 -2.83 9.59
C HIS A 51 -1.19 -3.67 8.36
N GLU A 52 -1.10 -3.08 7.16
CA GLU A 52 -1.52 -3.68 5.89
C GLU A 52 -0.70 -4.90 5.46
N THR A 53 0.52 -5.03 5.97
CA THR A 53 1.45 -6.10 5.56
C THR A 53 1.74 -7.12 6.67
N GLY A 54 1.11 -6.98 7.83
CA GLY A 54 1.45 -7.78 9.02
C GLY A 54 2.94 -7.63 9.37
N GLY A 55 3.43 -6.39 9.43
CA GLY A 55 4.83 -6.09 9.73
C GLY A 55 5.80 -6.51 8.62
N TYR A 56 5.51 -6.16 7.38
CA TYR A 56 6.32 -6.43 6.18
C TYR A 56 6.42 -7.90 5.76
N GLN A 57 5.58 -8.78 6.33
CA GLN A 57 5.60 -10.21 6.04
C GLN A 57 4.83 -10.57 4.78
N PHE A 58 3.81 -9.80 4.43
CA PHE A 58 2.93 -10.07 3.29
C PHE A 58 2.85 -8.86 2.36
N LYS A 59 3.06 -9.09 1.06
CA LYS A 59 2.84 -8.09 -0.01
C LYS A 59 1.67 -8.46 -0.92
N GLU A 60 0.89 -9.48 -0.57
CA GLU A 60 -0.30 -9.88 -1.32
C GLU A 60 -1.41 -10.28 -0.34
N GLU A 61 -2.64 -9.97 -0.71
CA GLU A 61 -3.84 -10.31 0.05
C GLU A 61 -3.95 -11.84 0.20
N LEU A 62 -3.76 -12.33 1.42
CA LEU A 62 -3.73 -13.77 1.71
C LEU A 62 -5.03 -14.50 1.32
N ALA A 63 -6.16 -13.82 1.32
CA ALA A 63 -7.44 -14.41 0.92
C ALA A 63 -7.48 -14.80 -0.57
N CYS A 64 -6.69 -14.13 -1.41
CA CYS A 64 -6.60 -14.37 -2.85
C CYS A 64 -5.51 -15.36 -3.25
N LEU A 65 -4.59 -15.72 -2.33
CA LEU A 65 -3.53 -16.70 -2.57
C LEU A 65 -3.91 -18.14 -2.23
N LYS A 66 -4.98 -18.36 -1.45
CA LYS A 66 -5.39 -19.71 -1.04
C LYS A 66 -5.91 -20.47 -2.27
N GLU A 67 -5.52 -21.74 -2.42
CA GLU A 67 -5.96 -22.64 -3.51
C GLU A 67 -7.49 -22.74 -3.63
N LYS A 68 -8.20 -22.45 -2.53
CA LYS A 68 -9.64 -22.28 -2.45
C LYS A 68 -9.99 -20.87 -1.97
N ALA A 69 -9.48 -19.85 -2.65
CA ALA A 69 -9.89 -18.47 -2.40
C ALA A 69 -11.42 -18.47 -2.34
N ARG A 70 -11.98 -18.01 -1.21
CA ARG A 70 -13.42 -18.08 -0.96
C ARG A 70 -14.22 -17.30 -2.03
N LYS A 71 -13.54 -16.49 -2.82
CA LYS A 71 -14.03 -15.67 -3.93
C LYS A 71 -13.01 -15.68 -5.06
N ASP A 72 -13.49 -15.66 -6.30
CA ASP A 72 -12.63 -15.39 -7.45
C ASP A 72 -12.21 -13.92 -7.43
N CYS A 73 -11.01 -13.64 -6.93
CA CYS A 73 -10.48 -12.29 -6.82
C CYS A 73 -10.27 -11.61 -8.19
N ARG A 74 -10.37 -12.34 -9.32
CA ARG A 74 -10.34 -11.72 -10.66
C ARG A 74 -11.58 -10.86 -10.89
N ASN A 75 -12.75 -11.34 -10.49
CA ASN A 75 -14.02 -10.63 -10.72
C ASN A 75 -14.34 -9.61 -9.63
N PHE A 76 -13.84 -9.82 -8.40
CA PHE A 76 -14.20 -8.96 -7.26
C PHE A 76 -13.52 -7.59 -7.31
N TYR A 77 -12.32 -7.53 -7.89
CA TYR A 77 -11.49 -6.32 -7.93
C TYR A 77 -11.41 -5.66 -9.31
N ASP A 78 -12.12 -6.19 -10.31
CA ASP A 78 -12.17 -5.59 -11.64
C ASP A 78 -13.46 -4.79 -11.84
N HIS A 79 -13.31 -3.47 -11.96
CA HIS A 79 -14.38 -2.52 -12.24
C HIS A 79 -14.39 -2.04 -13.69
N LYS A 80 -14.05 -2.94 -14.64
CA LYS A 80 -14.02 -2.70 -16.10
C LYS A 80 -12.82 -1.88 -16.59
N ASP A 81 -11.79 -1.73 -15.75
CA ASP A 81 -10.49 -1.18 -16.17
C ASP A 81 -9.44 -2.27 -16.39
N GLY A 82 -9.70 -3.47 -15.88
CA GLY A 82 -8.81 -4.61 -15.95
C GLY A 82 -8.78 -5.31 -17.30
N ILE A 83 -7.92 -6.32 -17.39
CA ILE A 83 -7.87 -7.24 -18.54
C ILE A 83 -8.26 -8.67 -18.13
N PRO A 84 -8.85 -9.46 -19.05
CA PRO A 84 -9.25 -10.83 -18.75
C PRO A 84 -8.11 -11.68 -18.17
N GLY A 85 -8.43 -12.46 -17.13
CA GLY A 85 -7.49 -13.38 -16.50
C GLY A 85 -6.57 -12.76 -15.45
N LYS A 86 -6.58 -11.44 -15.26
CA LYS A 86 -5.83 -10.76 -14.20
C LYS A 86 -6.70 -10.48 -12.98
N SER A 87 -6.06 -10.31 -11.83
CA SER A 87 -6.70 -9.93 -10.57
C SER A 87 -5.98 -8.73 -9.97
N TYR A 88 -6.78 -7.78 -9.47
CA TYR A 88 -6.33 -6.50 -8.90
C TYR A 88 -6.60 -6.45 -7.38
N HIS A 89 -6.45 -7.60 -6.71
CA HIS A 89 -6.50 -7.69 -5.26
C HIS A 89 -5.33 -6.95 -4.59
N GLY A 90 -5.37 -6.86 -3.26
CA GLY A 90 -4.40 -6.11 -2.48
C GLY A 90 -2.97 -6.59 -2.72
N ARG A 91 -2.09 -5.68 -3.17
CA ARG A 91 -0.64 -5.93 -3.28
C ARG A 91 0.22 -4.78 -2.79
N GLY A 92 1.45 -5.09 -2.44
CA GLY A 92 2.45 -4.12 -1.99
C GLY A 92 2.18 -3.57 -0.58
N TYR A 93 2.86 -2.48 -0.25
CA TYR A 93 2.98 -1.98 1.12
C TYR A 93 1.75 -1.27 1.68
N LEU A 94 0.81 -0.83 0.83
CA LEU A 94 -0.51 -0.32 1.24
C LEU A 94 -1.63 -1.08 0.52
N GLN A 95 -1.42 -2.36 0.21
CA GLN A 95 -2.42 -3.27 -0.37
C GLN A 95 -3.22 -2.64 -1.53
N LEU A 96 -2.52 -2.08 -2.53
CA LEU A 96 -3.13 -1.47 -3.71
C LEU A 96 -4.13 -2.46 -4.30
N SER A 97 -5.39 -2.05 -4.35
CA SER A 97 -6.53 -2.87 -4.72
C SER A 97 -7.41 -2.14 -5.72
N GLN A 98 -8.19 -2.89 -6.50
CA GLN A 98 -9.11 -2.42 -7.55
C GLN A 98 -8.42 -2.02 -8.86
N SER A 99 -8.97 -2.48 -9.99
CA SER A 99 -8.43 -2.23 -11.34
C SER A 99 -8.23 -0.75 -11.64
N TYR A 100 -9.14 0.12 -11.21
CA TYR A 100 -9.03 1.57 -11.44
C TYR A 100 -7.83 2.18 -10.70
N ASN A 101 -7.48 1.68 -9.51
CA ASN A 101 -6.31 2.16 -8.77
C ASN A 101 -5.01 1.67 -9.42
N TYR A 102 -4.95 0.42 -9.87
CA TYR A 102 -3.81 -0.09 -10.63
C TYR A 102 -3.58 0.71 -11.91
N LYS A 103 -4.66 1.07 -12.62
CA LYS A 103 -4.60 1.91 -13.82
C LYS A 103 -4.05 3.29 -13.51
N ALA A 104 -4.64 3.98 -12.52
CA ALA A 104 -4.21 5.32 -12.12
C ALA A 104 -2.75 5.33 -11.62
N ALA A 105 -2.35 4.32 -10.84
CA ALA A 105 -0.97 4.15 -10.41
C ALA A 105 -0.04 3.90 -11.61
N SER A 106 -0.46 3.07 -12.58
CA SER A 106 0.33 2.78 -13.77
C SER A 106 0.56 4.02 -14.62
N GLU A 107 -0.48 4.82 -14.84
CA GLU A 107 -0.41 6.05 -15.62
C GLU A 107 0.51 7.10 -14.96
N ALA A 108 0.48 7.21 -13.64
CA ALA A 108 1.28 8.16 -12.88
C ALA A 108 2.75 7.73 -12.76
N LEU A 109 3.02 6.46 -12.47
CA LEU A 109 4.36 5.96 -12.17
C LEU A 109 5.14 5.53 -13.43
N PHE A 110 4.45 5.16 -14.51
CA PHE A 110 5.05 4.66 -15.75
C PHE A 110 4.52 5.44 -16.95
N PRO A 111 4.85 6.73 -17.12
CA PRO A 111 4.30 7.56 -18.19
C PRO A 111 4.64 7.06 -19.60
N SER A 112 5.75 6.31 -19.76
CA SER A 112 6.15 5.64 -21.00
C SER A 112 5.48 4.27 -21.22
N ASP A 113 4.88 3.68 -20.19
CA ASP A 113 4.17 2.40 -20.23
C ASP A 113 2.95 2.44 -19.30
N LYS A 114 1.95 3.24 -19.70
CA LYS A 114 0.77 3.54 -18.88
C LYS A 114 -0.10 2.33 -18.55
N LYS A 115 0.12 1.18 -19.20
CA LYS A 115 -0.61 -0.06 -18.96
C LYS A 115 0.19 -1.08 -18.15
N LYS A 116 1.44 -0.77 -17.76
CA LYS A 116 2.35 -1.67 -17.05
C LYS A 116 1.67 -2.44 -15.91
N LEU A 117 1.05 -1.74 -14.96
CA LEU A 117 0.42 -2.40 -13.81
C LEU A 117 -0.96 -2.97 -14.10
N ILE A 118 -1.58 -2.61 -15.23
CA ILE A 118 -2.83 -3.25 -15.68
C ILE A 118 -2.53 -4.61 -16.31
N ILE A 119 -1.46 -4.69 -17.10
CA ILE A 119 -1.02 -5.92 -17.77
C ILE A 119 -0.25 -6.82 -16.79
N HIS A 120 0.52 -6.22 -15.88
CA HIS A 120 1.37 -6.92 -14.93
C HIS A 120 1.11 -6.48 -13.48
N PRO A 121 -0.11 -6.68 -12.94
CA PRO A 121 -0.42 -6.29 -11.57
C PRO A 121 0.44 -7.03 -10.52
N GLU A 122 0.96 -8.21 -10.85
CA GLU A 122 1.88 -8.97 -10.01
C GLU A 122 3.17 -8.21 -9.65
N LEU A 123 3.59 -7.24 -10.48
CA LEU A 123 4.79 -6.44 -10.22
C LEU A 123 4.71 -5.64 -8.92
N VAL A 124 3.50 -5.29 -8.47
CA VAL A 124 3.27 -4.56 -7.21
C VAL A 124 3.68 -5.40 -5.99
N ALA A 125 3.71 -6.73 -6.11
CA ALA A 125 4.20 -7.63 -5.07
C ALA A 125 5.64 -8.10 -5.32
N SER A 126 6.02 -8.36 -6.58
CA SER A 126 7.30 -8.99 -6.89
C SER A 126 8.46 -8.02 -7.05
N ASP A 127 8.22 -6.77 -7.46
CA ASP A 127 9.26 -5.74 -7.60
C ASP A 127 9.22 -4.77 -6.41
N GLU A 128 10.33 -4.68 -5.70
CA GLU A 128 10.43 -3.93 -4.45
C GLU A 128 10.31 -2.41 -4.65
N ASN A 129 10.87 -1.88 -5.75
CA ASN A 129 10.77 -0.46 -6.07
C ASN A 129 9.35 -0.10 -6.51
N ILE A 130 8.69 -1.00 -7.26
CA ILE A 130 7.29 -0.81 -7.66
C ILE A 130 6.38 -0.86 -6.43
N ALA A 131 6.56 -1.83 -5.53
CA ALA A 131 5.80 -1.94 -4.28
C ALA A 131 5.84 -0.65 -3.46
N TRP A 132 7.04 -0.08 -3.27
CA TRP A 132 7.20 1.21 -2.59
C TRP A 132 6.61 2.36 -3.38
N SER A 133 6.88 2.44 -4.68
CA SER A 133 6.37 3.53 -5.54
C SER A 133 4.85 3.58 -5.53
N THR A 134 4.17 2.43 -5.57
CA THR A 134 2.70 2.37 -5.51
C THR A 134 2.15 2.78 -4.15
N ALA A 135 2.78 2.38 -3.05
CA ALA A 135 2.36 2.77 -1.70
C ALA A 135 2.54 4.29 -1.48
N LEU A 136 3.67 4.83 -1.89
CA LEU A 136 3.98 6.26 -1.81
C LEU A 136 3.05 7.10 -2.68
N TRP A 137 2.79 6.65 -3.91
CA TRP A 137 1.80 7.27 -4.80
C TRP A 137 0.41 7.28 -4.17
N PHE A 138 -0.04 6.13 -3.64
CA PHE A 138 -1.36 6.03 -3.03
C PHE A 138 -1.48 6.96 -1.81
N TRP A 139 -0.47 6.97 -0.94
CA TRP A 139 -0.42 7.89 0.19
C TRP A 139 -0.57 9.34 -0.25
N LYS A 140 0.27 9.78 -1.20
CA LYS A 140 0.28 11.16 -1.69
C LYS A 140 -1.05 11.55 -2.34
N GLU A 141 -1.56 10.71 -3.24
CA GLU A 141 -2.70 11.08 -4.09
C GLU A 141 -4.05 10.85 -3.42
N LYS A 142 -4.15 9.86 -2.51
CA LYS A 142 -5.44 9.40 -1.96
C LYS A 142 -5.60 9.66 -0.46
N VAL A 143 -4.50 9.77 0.29
CA VAL A 143 -4.53 9.87 1.77
C VAL A 143 -4.14 11.25 2.24
N ARG A 144 -2.94 11.73 1.89
CA ARG A 144 -2.34 12.98 2.38
C ARG A 144 -3.20 14.20 2.10
N ASN A 145 -3.84 14.27 0.93
CA ASN A 145 -4.59 15.45 0.49
C ASN A 145 -5.88 15.74 1.30
N GLN A 146 -6.23 14.87 2.27
CA GLN A 146 -7.33 15.10 3.19
C GLN A 146 -6.94 16.18 4.23
N PRO A 147 -7.75 17.23 4.47
CA PRO A 147 -7.38 18.34 5.36
C PRO A 147 -6.91 17.89 6.75
N LYS A 148 -7.64 16.95 7.38
CA LYS A 148 -7.29 16.43 8.70
C LYS A 148 -6.03 15.57 8.71
N VAL A 149 -5.62 15.00 7.58
CA VAL A 149 -4.37 14.23 7.47
C VAL A 149 -3.18 15.18 7.44
N LEU A 150 -3.30 16.34 6.78
CA LEU A 150 -2.29 17.41 6.81
C LEU A 150 -2.09 17.98 8.24
N GLU A 151 -3.13 17.94 9.06
CA GLU A 151 -3.09 18.28 10.49
C GLU A 151 -2.66 17.09 11.38
N PHE A 152 -2.17 15.99 10.78
CA PHE A 152 -1.71 14.77 11.45
C PHE A 152 -2.75 14.01 12.28
N HIS A 153 -4.05 14.16 11.97
CA HIS A 153 -5.08 13.33 12.60
C HIS A 153 -5.03 11.90 12.04
N PHE A 154 -4.34 11.01 12.74
CA PHE A 154 -4.10 9.63 12.31
C PHE A 154 -5.39 8.87 11.92
N GLY A 155 -6.47 8.98 12.70
CA GLY A 155 -7.74 8.32 12.37
C GLY A 155 -8.36 8.79 11.05
N SER A 156 -8.05 10.00 10.58
CA SER A 156 -8.48 10.46 9.25
C SER A 156 -7.71 9.77 8.12
N SER A 157 -6.45 9.39 8.36
CA SER A 157 -5.67 8.59 7.41
C SER A 157 -6.17 7.14 7.35
N THR A 158 -6.54 6.53 8.48
CA THR A 158 -7.24 5.23 8.50
C THR A 158 -8.52 5.30 7.68
N ARG A 159 -9.32 6.34 7.88
CA ARG A 159 -10.57 6.52 7.12
C ARG A 159 -10.34 6.64 5.61
N ALA A 160 -9.26 7.31 5.20
CA ALA A 160 -8.92 7.46 3.79
C ALA A 160 -8.43 6.17 3.13
N ILE A 161 -7.78 5.28 3.89
CA ILE A 161 -7.30 3.99 3.40
C ILE A 161 -8.45 2.97 3.33
N ASN A 162 -9.19 2.77 4.43
CA ASN A 162 -10.20 1.72 4.50
C ASN A 162 -11.39 2.04 5.43
N GLY A 163 -11.76 3.33 5.52
CA GLY A 163 -12.78 3.79 6.48
C GLY A 163 -14.16 3.17 6.31
N LYS A 164 -14.51 2.68 5.11
CA LYS A 164 -15.79 1.99 4.88
C LYS A 164 -15.91 0.69 5.68
N ILE A 165 -14.80 0.04 5.98
CA ILE A 165 -14.75 -1.25 6.66
C ILE A 165 -14.35 -1.06 8.12
N GLU A 166 -13.42 -0.15 8.42
CA GLU A 166 -12.81 -0.05 9.76
C GLU A 166 -13.42 1.01 10.66
N CYS A 167 -13.99 2.08 10.10
CA CYS A 167 -14.47 3.20 10.90
C CYS A 167 -15.94 3.04 11.30
N ASP A 168 -16.40 3.92 12.21
CA ASP A 168 -17.80 4.04 12.63
C ASP A 168 -18.37 2.77 13.27
N GLY A 169 -17.51 1.95 13.88
CA GLY A 169 -17.89 0.72 14.58
C GLY A 169 -18.14 -0.47 13.66
N SER A 170 -17.75 -0.39 12.38
CA SER A 170 -17.99 -1.42 11.37
C SER A 170 -17.11 -2.66 11.52
N ASN A 171 -15.95 -2.53 12.16
CA ASN A 171 -15.05 -3.66 12.45
C ASN A 171 -14.58 -3.59 13.91
N GLN A 172 -15.32 -4.26 14.80
CA GLN A 172 -15.01 -4.28 16.25
C GLN A 172 -14.09 -5.44 16.66
N GLU A 173 -13.75 -6.34 15.73
CA GLU A 173 -12.98 -7.57 15.99
C GLU A 173 -11.53 -7.49 15.47
N ALA A 174 -11.08 -6.32 15.01
CA ALA A 174 -9.73 -6.08 14.50
C ALA A 174 -8.66 -6.01 15.59
#